data_AF-A0A093C1G1-F1
#
_entry.id   AF-A0A093C1G1-F1
#
_cell.length_a   1.000
_cell.length_b   1.000
_cell.length_c   1.000
_cell.angle_alpha   90.00
_cell.angle_beta   90.00
_cell.angle_gamma   90.00
#
_symmetry.space_group_name_H-M   'P 1'
#
loop_
_entity.id
_entity.type
_entity.pdbx_description
1 polymer ?
#
loop_
_entity_poly.entity_id
_entity_poly.type
_entity_poly.pdbx_seq_one_letter_code
_entity_poly.pdbx_strand_id
1 'polypeptide(L)' 'NGFKLKEGRFRLHIRKKFFTQRVVRQWNRLPREAVDAPSLDMFKARLDEALGNLM' A
#
# COMPACT_ATOMS: atom_id res chain seq x y z
N ASN A 1 31.51 4.96 14.41
CA ASN A 1 30.02 5.03 14.48
C ASN A 1 29.31 5.57 13.22
N GLY A 2 29.99 5.97 12.13
CA GLY A 2 29.32 6.49 10.91
C GLY A 2 28.80 5.43 9.91
N PHE A 3 29.29 4.18 9.98
CA PHE A 3 28.90 3.12 9.03
C PHE A 3 27.46 2.62 9.26
N LYS A 4 27.04 2.49 10.53
CA LYS A 4 25.68 2.04 10.92
C LYS A 4 24.57 3.01 10.48
N LEU A 5 24.86 4.31 10.41
CA LEU A 5 23.88 5.32 9.95
C LEU A 5 23.64 5.25 8.44
N LYS A 6 24.67 4.97 7.64
CA LYS A 6 24.54 4.77 6.18
C LYS A 6 23.75 3.51 5.86
N GLU A 7 23.98 2.43 6.60
CA GLU A 7 23.26 1.16 6.44
C GLU A 7 21.77 1.28 6.79
N GLY A 8 21.42 1.99 7.88
CA GLY A 8 20.04 2.26 8.24
C GLY A 8 19.29 3.09 7.17
N ARG A 9 19.96 4.10 6.61
CA ARG A 9 19.41 4.93 5.53
C ARG A 9 19.19 4.12 4.25
N PHE A 10 20.10 3.20 3.94
CA PHE A 10 19.98 2.27 2.82
C PHE A 10 18.80 1.30 2.99
N ARG A 11 18.66 0.68 4.18
CA ARG A 11 17.50 -0.18 4.50
C ARG A 11 16.19 0.59 4.40
N LEU A 12 16.15 1.83 4.88
CA LEU A 12 14.96 2.68 4.78
C LEU A 12 14.60 2.98 3.32
N HIS A 13 15.58 3.35 2.50
CA HIS A 13 15.37 3.64 1.08
C HIS A 13 14.82 2.43 0.31
N ILE A 14 15.40 1.25 0.59
CA ILE A 14 14.91 -0.03 0.05
C ILE A 14 13.45 -0.25 0.50
N ARG A 15 13.17 -0.19 1.80
CA ARG A 15 11.82 -0.42 2.33
C ARG A 15 10.80 0.54 1.72
N LYS A 16 11.16 1.81 1.52
CA LYS A 16 10.30 2.81 0.86
C LYS A 16 10.01 2.42 -0.59
N LYS A 17 11.02 2.04 -1.39
CA LYS A 17 10.82 1.58 -2.77
C LYS A 17 9.96 0.32 -2.86
N PHE A 18 10.18 -0.64 -1.97
CA PHE A 18 9.38 -1.87 -1.92
C PHE A 18 7.94 -1.60 -1.48
N PHE A 19 7.74 -0.70 -0.53
CA PHE A 19 6.41 -0.29 -0.07
C PHE A 19 5.60 0.32 -1.22
N THR A 20 6.19 1.25 -1.98
CA THR A 20 5.53 1.82 -3.16
C THR A 20 5.15 0.75 -4.18
N GLN A 21 6.05 -0.19 -4.50
CA GLN A 21 5.74 -1.27 -5.44
C GLN A 21 4.64 -2.22 -4.93
N ARG A 22 4.63 -2.55 -3.63
CA ARG A 22 3.56 -3.37 -3.02
C ARG A 22 2.23 -2.66 -3.06
N VAL A 23 2.20 -1.37 -2.74
CA VAL A 23 0.98 -0.55 -2.81
C VAL A 23 0.47 -0.49 -4.24
N VAL A 24 1.31 -0.15 -5.23
CA VAL A 24 0.89 -0.12 -6.65
C VAL A 24 0.33 -1.46 -7.12
N ARG A 25 0.97 -2.58 -6.75
CA ARG A 25 0.46 -3.92 -7.09
C ARG A 25 -0.90 -4.21 -6.44
N GLN A 26 -1.10 -3.78 -5.19
CA GLN A 26 -2.37 -3.95 -4.50
C GLN A 26 -3.46 -3.07 -5.12
N TRP A 27 -3.13 -1.83 -5.49
CA TRP A 27 -4.03 -0.93 -6.20
C TRP A 27 -4.49 -1.50 -7.54
N ASN A 28 -3.58 -2.10 -8.32
CA ASN A 28 -3.94 -2.78 -9.58
C ASN A 28 -4.79 -4.04 -9.40
N ARG A 29 -4.92 -4.54 -8.17
CA ARG A 29 -5.74 -5.71 -7.81
C ARG A 29 -7.10 -5.32 -7.23
N LEU A 30 -7.30 -4.04 -6.89
CA LEU A 30 -8.58 -3.59 -6.36
C LEU A 30 -9.60 -3.46 -7.49
N PRO A 31 -10.88 -3.83 -7.24
CA PRO A 31 -11.94 -3.62 -8.21
C PRO A 31 -12.11 -2.13 -8.49
N ARG A 32 -12.43 -1.81 -9.75
CA ARG A 32 -12.52 -0.42 -10.22
C ARG A 32 -13.64 0.34 -9.51
N GLU A 33 -14.71 -0.36 -9.11
CA GLU A 33 -15.78 0.19 -8.27
C GLU A 33 -15.27 0.62 -6.88
N ALA A 34 -14.33 -0.11 -6.29
CA ALA A 34 -13.72 0.30 -5.03
C ALA A 34 -12.85 1.54 -5.22
N VAL A 35 -12.16 1.66 -6.36
CA VAL A 35 -11.26 2.79 -6.69
C VAL A 35 -12.01 4.08 -7.03
N ASP A 36 -13.12 4.00 -7.76
CA ASP A 36 -13.94 5.15 -8.21
C ASP A 36 -14.94 5.65 -7.14
N ALA A 37 -14.64 5.47 -5.85
CA ALA A 37 -15.50 5.95 -4.78
C ALA A 37 -15.38 7.48 -4.58
N PRO A 38 -16.47 8.26 -4.66
CA PRO A 38 -16.47 9.73 -4.48
C PRO A 38 -16.06 10.21 -3.08
N SER A 39 -16.05 9.35 -2.06
CA SER A 39 -15.65 9.71 -0.69
C SER A 39 -14.76 8.63 -0.07
N LEU A 40 -13.88 9.06 0.83
CA LEU A 40 -12.95 8.16 1.53
C LEU A 40 -13.69 7.12 2.38
N ASP A 41 -14.84 7.47 2.93
CA ASP A 41 -15.65 6.60 3.76
C ASP A 41 -16.24 5.45 2.93
N MET A 42 -16.76 5.79 1.74
CA MET A 42 -17.30 4.80 0.81
C MET A 42 -16.19 3.97 0.14
N PHE A 43 -15.01 4.56 -0.06
CA PHE A 43 -13.80 3.82 -0.47
C PHE A 43 -13.46 2.74 0.56
N LYS A 44 -13.37 3.10 1.86
CA LYS A 44 -13.06 2.15 2.94
C LYS A 44 -14.10 1.03 3.03
N ALA A 45 -15.39 1.36 3.02
CA ALA A 45 -16.46 0.36 3.07
C ALA A 45 -16.36 -0.66 1.92
N ARG A 46 -16.14 -0.19 0.69
CA ARG A 46 -15.96 -1.06 -0.49
C ARG A 46 -14.67 -1.90 -0.43
N LEU A 47 -13.62 -1.35 0.16
CA LEU A 47 -12.34 -2.03 0.32
C LEU A 47 -12.42 -3.13 1.39
N ASP A 48 -13.11 -2.86 2.51
CA ASP A 48 -13.39 -3.84 3.55
C ASP A 48 -14.29 -4.98 3.05
N GLU A 49 -15.28 -4.69 2.21
CA GLU A 49 -16.07 -5.72 1.52
C GLU A 49 -15.22 -6.56 0.55
N ALA A 50 -14.40 -5.91 -0.27
CA ALA A 50 -13.53 -6.59 -1.24
C ALA A 50 -12.42 -7.43 -0.59
N LEU A 51 -11.89 -7.00 0.56
CA LEU A 51 -10.89 -7.75 1.33
C LEU A 51 -11.49 -8.77 2.29
N GLY A 52 -12.67 -8.50 2.85
CA GLY A 52 -13.40 -9.39 3.75
C GLY A 52 -13.92 -10.64 3.06
N ASN A 53 -14.28 -10.54 1.77
CA ASN A 53 -14.67 -11.68 0.93
C ASN A 53 -13.50 -12.60 0.50
N LEU A 54 -12.25 -12.33 0.96
CA LEU A 54 -11.08 -13.18 0.71
C LEU A 54 -10.82 -14.21 1.83
N MET A 55 -11.70 -14.30 2.83
CA MET A 55 -11.70 -15.37 3.84
C MET A 55 -12.59 -16.54 3.46
#